data_AF-A0A5K7Z5M7-F1
#
_entry.id   AF-A0A5K7Z5M7-F1
#
_cell.length_a   1.000
_cell.length_b   1.000
_cell.length_c   1.000
_cell.angle_alpha   90.00
_cell.angle_beta   90.00
_cell.angle_gamma   90.00
#
_symmetry.space_group_name_H-M   'P 1'
#
loop_
_entity.id
_entity.type
_entity.pdbx_description
1 polymer ?
#
loop_
_entity_poly.entity_id
_entity_poly.type
_entity_poly.pdbx_seq_one_letter_code
_entity_poly.pdbx_strand_id
1 'polypeptide(L)'
;MIVPILILLVVFESVGLAQDYGISLIVGQLTEEKWEDAILPDADYADATLGVMAGSWTPFRFFDDKLSCELEAQIGKYFGDQDHWEFNLPVIALRWHRFPWDRYLANTIAWGIGPSYATEVPYVELETNDGSSRWLIYWYGELTFAPPVASWELLLRLHHRSDGFGSVAEDGGSNAVCTGLRYRF
;
A
#
# COMPACT_ATOMS: atom_id res chain seq x y z
N MET A 1 -10.45 -21.93 12.12
CA MET A 1 -11.82 -21.95 11.55
C MET A 1 -11.88 -20.78 10.57
N ILE A 2 -11.71 -21.04 9.27
CA ILE A 2 -11.53 -20.00 8.25
C ILE A 2 -12.92 -19.65 7.68
N VAL A 3 -13.32 -18.39 7.83
CA VAL A 3 -14.58 -17.86 7.27
C VAL A 3 -14.26 -17.34 5.86
N PRO A 4 -14.90 -17.84 4.78
CA PRO A 4 -14.73 -17.24 3.47
C PRO A 4 -15.62 -15.99 3.38
N ILE A 5 -14.99 -14.82 3.25
CA ILE A 5 -15.68 -13.57 2.92
C ILE A 5 -15.91 -13.57 1.40
N LEU A 6 -17.17 -13.73 1.00
CA LEU A 6 -17.59 -13.63 -0.40
C LEU A 6 -17.73 -12.14 -0.76
N ILE A 7 -16.78 -11.57 -1.49
CA ILE A 7 -16.87 -10.19 -1.99
C ILE A 7 -17.67 -10.21 -3.30
N LEU A 8 -18.84 -9.56 -3.28
CA LEU A 8 -19.68 -9.35 -4.46
C LEU A 8 -19.10 -8.19 -5.29
N LEU A 9 -18.45 -8.50 -6.41
CA LEU A 9 -17.97 -7.51 -7.38
C LEU A 9 -19.15 -6.99 -8.21
N VAL A 10 -19.65 -5.79 -7.88
CA VAL A 10 -20.54 -5.03 -8.77
C VAL A 10 -19.68 -4.24 -9.74
N VAL A 11 -19.73 -4.59 -11.02
CA VAL A 11 -19.02 -3.88 -12.09
C VAL A 11 -19.82 -2.62 -12.44
N PHE A 12 -19.27 -1.45 -12.13
CA PHE A 12 -19.75 -0.18 -12.68
C PHE A 12 -18.86 0.21 -13.85
N GLU A 13 -19.46 0.40 -15.03
CA GLU A 13 -18.78 1.04 -16.17
C GLU A 13 -18.78 2.55 -15.95
N SER A 14 -17.60 3.19 -15.88
CA SER A 14 -17.51 4.64 -15.91
C SER A 14 -17.27 5.14 -17.33
N VAL A 15 -18.10 6.09 -17.77
CA VAL A 15 -17.96 6.80 -19.05
C VAL A 15 -17.04 8.01 -18.85
N GLY A 16 -15.85 7.98 -19.46
CA GLY A 16 -15.21 9.14 -20.10
C GLY A 16 -14.76 10.36 -19.28
N LEU A 17 -14.65 10.30 -17.96
CA LEU A 17 -13.95 11.33 -17.17
C LEU A 17 -12.56 10.82 -16.77
N ALA A 18 -11.58 11.73 -16.64
CA ALA A 18 -10.31 11.39 -16.01
C ALA A 18 -10.61 10.91 -14.59
N GLN A 19 -10.33 9.63 -14.32
CA GLN A 19 -10.55 9.04 -13.00
C GLN A 19 -9.46 9.54 -12.06
N ASP A 20 -9.69 10.73 -11.52
CA ASP A 20 -8.75 11.46 -10.69
C ASP A 20 -8.79 10.97 -9.24
N TYR A 21 -9.86 10.28 -8.85
CA TYR A 21 -10.01 9.76 -7.50
C TYR A 21 -9.93 8.24 -7.47
N GLY A 22 -9.46 7.72 -6.35
CA GLY A 22 -9.40 6.29 -6.09
C GLY A 22 -9.69 5.94 -4.65
N ILE A 23 -10.33 4.79 -4.43
CA ILE A 23 -10.49 4.18 -3.11
C ILE A 23 -9.94 2.77 -3.19
N SER A 24 -9.09 2.40 -2.24
CA SER A 24 -8.46 1.08 -2.16
C SER A 24 -8.81 0.40 -0.84
N LEU A 25 -9.04 -0.91 -0.92
CA LEU A 25 -9.10 -1.81 0.23
C LEU A 25 -7.95 -2.81 0.08
N ILE A 26 -7.11 -2.87 1.12
CA ILE A 26 -5.84 -3.59 1.10
C ILE A 26 -5.79 -4.47 2.34
N VAL A 27 -5.29 -5.69 2.18
CA VAL A 27 -4.96 -6.59 3.29
C VAL A 27 -3.53 -7.07 3.13
N GLY A 28 -2.83 -7.32 4.22
CA GLY A 28 -1.46 -7.78 4.20
C GLY A 28 -1.05 -8.59 5.41
N GLN A 29 0.04 -9.32 5.24
CA GLN A 29 0.74 -10.06 6.29
C GLN A 29 2.10 -9.43 6.49
N LEU A 30 2.52 -9.27 7.75
CA LEU A 30 3.83 -8.74 8.06
C LEU A 30 4.90 -9.80 7.81
N THR A 31 6.07 -9.33 7.39
CA THR A 31 7.25 -10.17 7.24
C THR A 31 8.25 -9.88 8.35
N GLU A 32 8.96 -10.90 8.82
CA GLU A 32 10.07 -10.75 9.77
C GLU A 32 11.33 -10.18 9.09
N GLU A 33 11.33 -10.18 7.76
CA GLU A 33 12.46 -9.77 6.94
C GLU A 33 12.62 -8.26 6.80
N LYS A 34 13.84 -7.85 6.43
CA LYS A 34 14.11 -6.52 5.87
C LYS A 34 13.39 -6.36 4.52
N TRP A 35 13.22 -5.11 4.09
CA TRP A 35 12.36 -4.82 2.93
C TRP A 35 12.89 -5.42 1.63
N GLU A 36 14.22 -5.56 1.49
CA GLU A 36 14.87 -6.18 0.33
C GLU A 36 14.49 -7.65 0.18
N ASP A 37 14.32 -8.32 1.32
CA ASP A 37 14.11 -9.77 1.40
C ASP A 37 12.63 -10.13 1.59
N ALA A 38 11.81 -9.18 2.06
CA ALA A 38 10.37 -9.34 2.29
C ALA A 38 9.55 -9.72 1.05
N ILE A 39 10.08 -9.47 -0.15
CA ILE A 39 9.43 -9.81 -1.43
C ILE A 39 9.97 -11.10 -2.06
N LEU A 40 10.94 -11.76 -1.42
CA LEU A 40 11.52 -13.01 -1.89
C LEU A 40 10.60 -14.20 -1.55
N PRO A 41 10.67 -15.31 -2.33
CA PRO A 41 9.81 -16.47 -2.13
C PRO A 41 9.95 -17.14 -0.75
N ASP A 42 11.12 -16.99 -0.13
CA ASP A 42 11.48 -17.66 1.12
C ASP A 42 11.34 -16.74 2.35
N ALA A 43 10.66 -15.59 2.22
CA ALA A 43 10.44 -14.67 3.32
C ALA A 43 9.60 -15.29 4.44
N ASP A 44 10.05 -15.13 5.69
CA ASP A 44 9.30 -15.53 6.86
C ASP A 44 8.23 -14.47 7.22
N TYR A 45 7.06 -14.95 7.66
CA TYR A 45 5.91 -14.13 7.98
C TYR A 45 5.61 -14.15 9.48
N ALA A 46 5.52 -12.97 10.09
CA ALA A 46 5.11 -12.81 11.48
C ALA A 46 3.61 -13.14 11.64
N ASP A 47 3.13 -13.49 12.84
CA ASP A 47 1.69 -13.67 13.12
C ASP A 47 0.97 -12.31 13.35
N ALA A 48 1.18 -11.40 12.40
CA ALA A 48 0.54 -10.09 12.37
C ALA A 48 0.00 -9.79 10.97
N THR A 49 -1.26 -9.36 10.93
CA THR A 49 -1.94 -8.94 9.70
C THR A 49 -2.36 -7.48 9.79
N LEU A 50 -2.60 -6.88 8.64
CA LEU A 50 -3.11 -5.52 8.56
C LEU A 50 -4.21 -5.40 7.49
N GLY A 51 -5.19 -4.55 7.76
CA GLY A 51 -6.17 -4.08 6.78
C GLY A 51 -6.08 -2.57 6.60
N VAL A 52 -6.02 -2.08 5.36
CA VAL A 52 -5.93 -0.65 5.04
C VAL A 52 -7.09 -0.22 4.15
N MET A 53 -7.66 0.93 4.47
CA MET A 53 -8.47 1.72 3.55
C MET A 53 -7.65 2.93 3.10
N ALA A 54 -7.53 3.14 1.79
CA ALA A 54 -6.78 4.25 1.22
C ALA A 54 -7.65 5.08 0.26
N GLY A 55 -7.59 6.40 0.38
CA GLY A 55 -8.15 7.35 -0.59
C GLY A 55 -7.04 8.06 -1.34
N SER A 56 -7.12 8.12 -2.66
CA SER A 56 -6.12 8.75 -3.52
C SER A 56 -6.73 9.80 -4.44
N TRP A 57 -5.97 10.85 -4.72
CA TRP A 57 -6.29 11.89 -5.70
C TRP A 57 -5.10 12.09 -6.64
N THR A 58 -5.34 12.24 -7.95
CA THR A 58 -4.33 12.44 -8.99
C THR A 58 -4.37 13.88 -9.51
N PRO A 59 -3.73 14.85 -8.81
CA PRO A 59 -3.75 16.26 -9.22
C PRO A 59 -2.88 16.56 -10.44
N PHE A 60 -1.82 15.78 -10.70
CA PHE A 60 -0.85 16.09 -11.75
C PHE A 60 -0.55 14.88 -12.64
N ARG A 61 -0.45 15.14 -13.94
CA ARG A 61 -0.04 14.17 -14.96
C ARG A 61 1.02 14.78 -15.87
N PHE A 62 1.95 13.95 -16.30
CA PHE A 62 3.14 14.32 -17.07
C PHE A 62 3.32 13.36 -18.24
N PHE A 63 4.06 13.82 -19.26
CA PHE A 63 4.48 13.01 -20.41
C PHE A 63 3.33 12.36 -21.19
N ASP A 64 2.25 13.10 -21.44
CA ASP A 64 1.00 12.59 -22.05
C ASP A 64 0.37 11.48 -21.20
N ASP A 65 0.16 11.78 -19.92
CA ASP A 65 -0.46 10.89 -18.92
C ASP A 65 0.29 9.58 -18.62
N LYS A 66 1.53 9.43 -19.10
CA LYS A 66 2.36 8.23 -18.82
C LYS A 66 2.83 8.17 -17.37
N LEU A 67 2.99 9.33 -16.74
CA LEU A 67 3.38 9.47 -15.34
C LEU A 67 2.38 10.37 -14.63
N SER A 68 1.95 9.98 -13.43
CA SER A 68 1.13 10.82 -12.56
C SER A 68 1.76 11.01 -11.19
N CYS A 69 1.45 12.14 -10.55
CA CYS A 69 1.69 12.37 -9.13
C CYS A 69 0.34 12.27 -8.40
N GLU A 70 0.29 11.43 -7.38
CA GLU A 70 -0.90 11.12 -6.58
C GLU A 70 -0.67 11.55 -5.13
N LEU A 71 -1.72 12.05 -4.49
CA LEU A 71 -1.81 12.29 -3.06
C LEU A 71 -2.70 11.20 -2.46
N GLU A 72 -2.20 10.48 -1.46
CA GLU A 72 -2.90 9.38 -0.81
C GLU A 72 -2.99 9.60 0.72
N ALA A 73 -4.12 9.20 1.29
CA ALA A 73 -4.36 9.14 2.72
C ALA A 73 -4.81 7.72 3.09
N GLN A 74 -4.29 7.18 4.18
CA GLN A 74 -4.56 5.80 4.59
C GLN A 74 -4.95 5.69 6.06
N ILE A 75 -5.82 4.73 6.33
CA ILE A 75 -6.17 4.26 7.67
C ILE A 75 -5.96 2.74 7.69
N GLY A 76 -5.00 2.30 8.48
CA GLY A 76 -4.64 0.90 8.71
C GLY A 76 -5.11 0.42 10.09
N LYS A 77 -5.53 -0.84 10.15
CA LYS A 77 -5.75 -1.56 11.41
C LYS A 77 -4.92 -2.83 11.40
N TYR A 78 -4.11 -3.00 12.44
CA TYR A 78 -3.35 -4.22 12.68
C TYR A 78 -4.09 -5.19 13.59
N PHE A 79 -3.82 -6.47 13.40
CA PHE A 79 -4.37 -7.60 14.16
C PHE A 79 -3.30 -8.68 14.38
N GLY A 80 -3.47 -9.51 15.41
CA GLY A 80 -2.54 -10.58 15.77
C GLY A 80 -1.62 -10.15 16.90
N ASP A 81 -0.31 -10.35 16.73
CA ASP A 81 0.72 -9.98 17.72
C ASP A 81 0.87 -8.46 17.94
N GLN A 82 0.09 -7.66 17.22
CA GLN A 82 -0.12 -6.26 17.50
C GLN A 82 -1.55 -5.81 17.17
N ASP A 83 -2.06 -4.83 17.92
CA ASP A 83 -3.44 -4.39 17.85
C ASP A 83 -3.55 -2.86 17.92
N HIS A 84 -3.08 -2.16 16.89
CA HIS A 84 -3.10 -0.70 16.86
C HIS A 84 -3.64 -0.16 15.53
N TRP A 85 -3.93 1.14 15.49
CA TRP A 85 -4.30 1.85 14.27
C TRP A 85 -3.11 2.60 13.71
N GLU A 86 -3.02 2.65 12.39
CA GLU A 86 -2.01 3.39 11.65
C GLU A 86 -2.65 4.42 10.73
N PHE A 87 -2.04 5.60 10.64
CA PHE A 87 -2.45 6.68 9.76
C PHE A 87 -1.26 7.13 8.92
N ASN A 88 -1.41 7.08 7.60
CA ASN A 88 -0.38 7.55 6.65
C ASN A 88 -0.95 8.73 5.86
N LEU A 89 -0.52 9.96 6.18
CA LEU A 89 -1.00 11.18 5.53
C LEU A 89 -0.07 12.38 5.81
N PRO A 90 0.36 13.15 4.80
CA PRO A 90 0.15 12.93 3.36
C PRO A 90 1.16 11.94 2.75
N VAL A 91 0.68 11.01 1.93
CA VAL A 91 1.55 10.17 1.09
C VAL A 91 1.57 10.73 -0.32
N ILE A 92 2.76 11.03 -0.83
CA ILE A 92 2.96 11.49 -2.22
C ILE A 92 3.50 10.32 -3.01
N ALA A 93 2.83 9.97 -4.12
CA ALA A 93 3.21 8.84 -4.95
C ALA A 93 3.42 9.25 -6.41
N LEU A 94 4.41 8.63 -7.05
CA LEU A 94 4.59 8.67 -8.48
C LEU A 94 4.10 7.36 -9.07
N ARG A 95 3.27 7.42 -10.11
CA ARG A 95 2.72 6.24 -10.79
C ARG A 95 2.98 6.28 -12.28
N TRP A 96 3.58 5.21 -12.78
CA TRP A 96 3.81 4.97 -14.20
C TRP A 96 2.71 4.08 -14.79
N HIS A 97 2.17 4.48 -15.95
CA HIS A 97 0.98 3.88 -16.55
C HIS A 97 1.20 3.11 -17.85
N ARG A 98 2.40 3.20 -18.45
CA ARG A 98 2.59 2.78 -19.86
C ARG A 98 3.43 1.52 -20.01
N PHE A 99 2.82 0.45 -20.52
CA PHE A 99 3.50 -0.79 -20.88
C PHE A 99 3.21 -1.22 -22.33
N PRO A 100 4.12 -1.97 -22.98
CA PRO A 100 3.94 -2.45 -24.35
C PRO A 100 2.68 -3.31 -24.58
N TRP A 101 2.09 -3.86 -23.53
CA TRP A 101 0.97 -4.80 -23.56
C TRP A 101 -0.33 -4.26 -22.97
N ASP A 102 -0.44 -2.95 -22.68
CA ASP A 102 -1.61 -2.33 -22.02
C ASP A 102 -2.95 -2.64 -22.70
N ARG A 103 -2.93 -2.93 -24.01
CA ARG A 103 -4.11 -3.30 -24.79
C ARG A 103 -4.75 -4.65 -24.38
N TYR A 104 -4.02 -5.47 -23.62
CA TYR A 104 -4.49 -6.78 -23.14
C TYR A 104 -4.68 -6.80 -21.62
N LEU A 105 -3.82 -6.07 -20.92
CA LEU A 105 -3.81 -5.95 -19.46
C LEU A 105 -3.24 -4.58 -19.14
N ALA A 106 -4.04 -3.70 -18.55
CA ALA A 106 -3.55 -2.43 -18.03
C ALA A 106 -2.74 -2.70 -16.76
N ASN A 107 -1.53 -2.16 -16.69
CA ASN A 107 -0.66 -2.28 -15.52
C ASN A 107 -0.18 -0.90 -15.10
N THR A 108 0.01 -0.72 -13.81
CA THR A 108 0.74 0.45 -13.29
C THR A 108 1.77 0.02 -12.28
N ILE A 109 2.80 0.85 -12.13
CA ILE A 109 3.80 0.73 -11.06
C ILE A 109 3.83 2.05 -10.31
N ALA A 110 3.79 2.01 -8.99
CA ALA A 110 3.88 3.20 -8.17
C ALA A 110 4.88 3.06 -7.02
N TRP A 111 5.46 4.19 -6.65
CA TRP A 111 6.19 4.34 -5.39
C TRP A 111 5.68 5.57 -4.67
N GLY A 112 5.32 5.41 -3.40
CA GLY A 112 4.80 6.48 -2.56
C GLY A 112 5.54 6.60 -1.25
N ILE A 113 5.64 7.82 -0.71
CA ILE A 113 6.29 8.12 0.57
C ILE A 113 5.54 9.19 1.34
N GLY A 114 5.51 9.07 2.67
CA GLY A 114 4.88 10.01 3.57
C GLY A 114 5.16 9.70 5.04
N PRO A 115 4.61 10.48 5.97
CA PRO A 115 4.70 10.18 7.39
C PRO A 115 3.71 9.06 7.76
N SER A 116 4.07 8.32 8.81
CA SER A 116 3.26 7.27 9.41
C SER A 116 3.09 7.53 10.90
N TYR A 117 1.86 7.37 11.38
CA TYR A 117 1.53 7.45 12.79
C TYR A 117 0.79 6.21 13.27
N ALA A 118 1.40 5.45 14.15
CA ALA A 118 0.76 4.38 14.91
C ALA A 118 0.20 4.91 16.25
N THR A 119 -1.01 4.50 16.62
CA THR A 119 -1.64 4.93 17.89
C THR A 119 -0.92 4.38 19.12
N GLU A 120 -0.17 3.30 18.94
CA GLU A 120 0.66 2.64 19.95
C GLU A 120 2.06 2.41 19.37
N VAL A 121 3.04 2.13 20.23
CA VAL A 121 4.36 1.71 19.73
C VAL A 121 4.21 0.28 19.21
N PRO A 122 4.44 0.01 17.92
CA PRO A 122 4.28 -1.33 17.34
C PRO A 122 5.21 -2.35 18.02
N TYR A 123 4.63 -3.34 18.71
CA TYR A 123 5.42 -4.34 19.42
C TYR A 123 6.18 -5.27 18.49
N VAL A 124 5.59 -5.64 17.35
CA VAL A 124 6.22 -6.55 16.36
C VAL A 124 7.52 -5.98 15.80
N GLU A 125 7.66 -4.65 15.75
CA GLU A 125 8.90 -4.01 15.29
C GLU A 125 10.05 -4.25 16.28
N LEU A 126 9.76 -4.52 17.56
CA LEU A 126 10.76 -4.81 18.59
C LEU A 126 11.28 -6.26 18.54
N GLU A 127 10.68 -7.12 17.72
CA GLU A 127 11.13 -8.50 17.55
C GLU A 127 12.38 -8.57 16.65
N THR A 128 12.52 -7.59 15.75
CA THR A 128 13.57 -7.56 14.73
C THR A 128 14.43 -6.28 14.77
N ASN A 129 14.06 -5.29 15.59
CA ASN A 129 14.80 -4.04 15.78
C ASN A 129 15.06 -3.77 17.27
N ASP A 130 16.07 -2.94 17.58
CA ASP A 130 16.42 -2.56 18.96
C ASP A 130 15.45 -1.50 19.53
N GLY A 131 14.56 -0.95 18.69
CA GLY A 131 13.58 0.07 19.06
C GLY A 131 12.39 0.16 18.10
N SER A 132 11.41 0.97 18.49
CA SER A 132 10.24 1.30 17.67
C SER A 132 9.67 2.66 18.11
N SER A 133 8.90 3.28 17.23
CA SER A 133 8.29 4.59 17.47
C SER A 133 6.87 4.65 16.90
N ARG A 134 6.03 5.48 17.52
CA ARG A 134 4.72 5.83 16.95
C ARG A 134 4.85 6.56 15.63
N TRP A 135 5.84 7.43 15.51
CA TRP A 135 6.10 8.20 14.31
C TRP A 135 7.26 7.58 13.54
N LEU A 136 6.99 7.20 12.30
CA LEU A 136 7.97 6.66 11.35
C LEU A 136 7.72 7.25 9.95
N ILE A 137 8.64 6.99 9.04
CA ILE A 137 8.42 7.20 7.60
C ILE A 137 7.71 5.97 7.06
N TYR A 138 6.68 6.20 6.25
CA TYR A 138 6.01 5.18 5.47
C TYR A 138 6.36 5.34 4.00
N TRP A 139 6.64 4.22 3.34
CA TRP A 139 6.66 4.16 1.89
C TRP A 139 6.02 2.88 1.39
N TYR A 140 5.62 2.88 0.12
CA TYR A 140 5.19 1.67 -0.56
C TYR A 140 5.75 1.55 -1.97
N GLY A 141 5.96 0.32 -2.40
CA GLY A 141 6.04 -0.06 -3.81
C GLY A 141 4.74 -0.78 -4.19
N GLU A 142 4.15 -0.45 -5.33
CA GLU A 142 2.88 -1.02 -5.75
C GLU A 142 2.87 -1.40 -7.23
N LEU A 143 2.25 -2.53 -7.54
CA LEU A 143 1.86 -2.96 -8.87
C LEU A 143 0.35 -3.03 -8.94
N THR A 144 -0.24 -2.61 -10.06
CA THR A 144 -1.67 -2.82 -10.32
C THR A 144 -1.93 -3.52 -11.64
N PHE A 145 -3.06 -4.24 -11.70
CA PHE A 145 -3.47 -5.06 -12.83
C PHE A 145 -4.98 -4.88 -13.07
N ALA A 146 -5.38 -4.55 -14.30
CA ALA A 146 -6.77 -4.35 -14.66
C ALA A 146 -7.07 -4.72 -16.12
N PRO A 147 -8.32 -5.09 -16.46
CA PRO A 147 -8.78 -5.07 -17.85
C PRO A 147 -8.61 -3.65 -18.45
N PRO A 148 -8.28 -3.49 -19.75
CA PRO A 148 -7.88 -2.20 -20.38
C PRO A 148 -8.90 -1.03 -20.37
N VAL A 149 -10.04 -1.17 -19.72
CA VAL A 149 -11.10 -0.14 -19.57
C VAL A 149 -11.83 -0.23 -18.23
N ALA A 150 -11.37 -1.09 -17.31
CA ALA A 150 -12.04 -1.27 -16.04
C ALA A 150 -11.78 -0.08 -15.11
N SER A 151 -12.81 0.31 -14.37
CA SER A 151 -12.70 1.28 -13.26
C SER A 151 -12.16 0.64 -11.98
N TRP A 152 -11.75 -0.63 -12.02
CA TRP A 152 -11.17 -1.34 -10.89
C TRP A 152 -9.86 -2.00 -11.27
N GLU A 153 -8.96 -2.13 -10.29
CA GLU A 153 -7.66 -2.77 -10.45
C GLU A 153 -7.35 -3.64 -9.23
N LEU A 154 -6.73 -4.80 -9.47
CA LEU A 154 -6.06 -5.56 -8.43
C LEU A 154 -4.74 -4.86 -8.11
N LEU A 155 -4.35 -4.85 -6.84
CA LEU A 155 -3.07 -4.32 -6.41
C LEU A 155 -2.25 -5.34 -5.63
N LEU A 156 -0.94 -5.27 -5.81
CA LEU A 156 0.07 -5.87 -4.96
C LEU A 156 0.93 -4.74 -4.41
N ARG A 157 1.19 -4.73 -3.11
CA ARG A 157 1.86 -3.61 -2.44
C ARG A 157 2.84 -4.13 -1.39
N LEU A 158 4.05 -3.60 -1.38
CA LEU A 158 4.94 -3.68 -0.23
C LEU A 158 4.66 -2.47 0.64
N HIS A 159 4.15 -2.70 1.85
CA HIS A 159 3.85 -1.68 2.86
C HIS A 159 5.02 -1.64 3.83
N HIS A 160 5.73 -0.51 3.88
CA HIS A 160 6.96 -0.41 4.66
C HIS A 160 6.94 0.80 5.59
N ARG A 161 7.41 0.59 6.82
CA ARG A 161 7.71 1.63 7.79
C ARG A 161 9.16 1.56 8.22
N SER A 162 9.79 2.72 8.41
CA SER A 162 11.15 2.82 8.96
C SER A 162 11.43 4.13 9.66
N ASP A 163 12.46 4.12 10.50
CA ASP A 163 13.07 5.28 11.15
C ASP A 163 13.68 6.33 10.17
N GLY A 164 13.83 5.94 8.90
CA GLY A 164 14.48 6.72 7.85
C GLY A 164 15.96 6.94 8.08
N PHE A 165 16.70 5.90 8.46
CA PHE A 165 18.14 5.97 8.75
C PHE A 165 18.44 6.91 9.93
N GLY A 166 17.67 6.79 11.01
CA GLY A 166 17.78 7.63 12.20
C GLY A 166 17.21 9.05 12.08
N SER A 167 16.47 9.36 11.00
CA SER A 167 16.00 10.73 10.75
C SER A 167 14.74 11.11 11.54
N VAL A 168 13.91 10.13 11.90
CA VAL A 168 12.62 10.37 12.59
C VAL A 168 12.49 9.60 13.90
N ALA A 169 13.18 8.48 14.03
CA ALA A 169 13.28 7.67 15.24
C ALA A 169 14.71 7.14 15.41
N GLU A 170 15.04 6.61 16.59
CA GLU A 170 16.36 5.99 16.83
C GLU A 170 16.48 4.63 16.14
N ASP A 171 15.39 3.86 16.11
CA ASP A 171 15.28 2.57 15.43
C ASP A 171 13.78 2.22 15.22
N GLY A 172 13.53 1.19 14.42
CA GLY A 172 12.22 0.61 14.18
C GLY A 172 11.85 0.55 12.71
N GLY A 173 11.04 -0.45 12.38
CA GLY A 173 10.50 -0.61 11.05
C GLY A 173 9.80 -1.94 10.89
N SER A 174 8.87 -1.97 9.95
CA SER A 174 8.10 -3.16 9.62
C SER A 174 7.84 -3.22 8.12
N ASN A 175 7.66 -4.45 7.65
CA ASN A 175 7.33 -4.76 6.27
C ASN A 175 6.05 -5.58 6.26
N ALA A 176 5.20 -5.35 5.26
CA ALA A 176 4.09 -6.23 4.95
C ALA A 176 3.91 -6.38 3.45
N VAL A 177 3.67 -7.62 3.04
CA VAL A 177 3.27 -7.93 1.67
C VAL A 177 1.74 -7.92 1.62
N CYS A 178 1.22 -7.08 0.75
CA CYS A 178 -0.18 -6.75 0.69
C CYS A 178 -0.78 -7.03 -0.68
N THR A 179 -2.08 -7.32 -0.69
CA THR A 179 -2.91 -7.34 -1.89
C THR A 179 -4.22 -6.61 -1.65
N GLY A 180 -4.89 -6.19 -2.71
CA GLY A 180 -6.14 -5.47 -2.58
C GLY A 180 -6.85 -5.19 -3.89
N LEU A 181 -7.87 -4.35 -3.77
CA LEU A 181 -8.64 -3.81 -4.88
C LEU A 181 -8.64 -2.29 -4.78
N ARG A 182 -8.45 -1.61 -5.91
CA ARG A 182 -8.71 -0.17 -6.05
C ARG A 182 -9.84 0.04 -7.05
N TYR A 183 -10.74 0.96 -6.72
CA TYR A 183 -11.74 1.50 -7.63
C TYR A 183 -11.41 2.96 -7.94
N ARG A 184 -11.52 3.36 -9.21
CA ARG A 184 -11.18 4.68 -9.73
C ARG A 184 -12.42 5.35 -10.36
N PHE A 185 -12.62 6.63 -10.10
CA PHE A 185 -13.81 7.39 -10.53
C PHE A 185 -13.55 8.88 -10.74
#